data_AF-A0A923R204-F1
#
_entry.id   AF-A0A923R204-F1
#
_cell.length_a   1.000
_cell.length_b   1.000
_cell.length_c   1.000
_cell.angle_alpha   90.00
_cell.angle_beta   90.00
_cell.angle_gamma   90.00
#
_symmetry.space_group_name_H-M   'P 1'
#
loop_
_entity.id
_entity.type
_entity.pdbx_description
1 polymer ?
#
loop_
_entity_poly.entity_id
_entity_poly.type
_entity_poly.pdbx_seq_one_letter_code
_entity_poly.pdbx_strand_id
1 'polypeptide(L)'
;MIKFKYIYKYFILLACFSLLTCQRKSHEMNPGIKVHFNKLNIIWNGVNRLTGVVPVLENTNIKCHEVHTIENDTNYTFEFLHNFEDHVEIKARISPVNNSIIFHLSPNNYHTQKASDFVGMLFDEIPNIDLIQAYNKGVPLEVKETGNLKDSTDYLIIKYSDQKLGAFIPLNGKGYKSGIGNYKGLFGVKSYHTKDGHNENEIPIAFLVFADDKEDLRKKIISEPLLKNLQVSF
;
A
#
# COMPACT_ATOMS: atom_id res chain seq x y z
N MET A 1 28.83 17.05 63.29
CA MET A 1 29.00 17.82 62.03
C MET A 1 29.44 16.87 60.92
N ILE A 2 28.49 16.27 60.21
CA ILE A 2 28.75 15.29 59.14
C ILE A 2 28.54 15.99 57.79
N LYS A 3 29.58 15.93 56.94
CA LYS A 3 29.67 16.61 55.65
C LYS A 3 28.74 15.96 54.61
N PHE A 4 27.53 16.51 54.45
CA PHE A 4 26.65 16.25 53.29
C PHE A 4 27.10 17.06 52.07
N LYS A 5 28.17 16.63 51.37
CA LYS A 5 28.60 17.32 50.13
C LYS A 5 28.88 16.42 48.92
N TYR A 6 28.59 15.12 49.00
CA TYR A 6 28.95 14.17 47.93
C TYR A 6 27.78 13.37 47.32
N ILE A 7 26.54 13.57 47.76
CA ILE A 7 25.39 12.78 47.26
C ILE A 7 24.84 13.31 45.92
N TYR A 8 25.05 14.58 45.58
CA TYR A 8 24.51 15.17 44.36
C TYR A 8 25.25 14.81 43.06
N LYS A 9 26.51 14.33 43.12
CA LYS A 9 27.28 14.00 41.91
C LYS A 9 26.98 12.62 41.33
N TYR A 10 26.44 11.69 42.12
CA TYR A 10 26.11 10.35 41.64
C TYR A 10 24.70 10.23 41.05
N PHE A 11 23.78 11.15 41.40
CA PHE A 11 22.41 11.14 40.87
C PHE A 11 22.31 11.68 39.43
N ILE A 12 23.23 12.55 39.01
CA ILE A 12 23.24 13.09 37.63
C ILE A 12 23.84 12.07 36.64
N LEU A 13 24.73 11.18 37.09
CA LEU A 13 25.30 10.15 36.22
C LEU A 13 24.34 8.99 35.93
N LEU A 14 23.36 8.74 36.81
CA LEU A 14 22.35 7.69 36.61
C LEU A 14 21.21 8.12 35.66
N ALA A 15 20.96 9.43 35.53
CA ALA A 15 19.99 9.98 34.58
C ALA A 15 20.50 9.98 33.12
N CYS A 16 21.82 9.89 32.92
CA CYS A 16 22.41 9.75 31.58
C CYS A 16 22.33 8.31 31.04
N PHE A 17 22.13 7.31 31.90
CA PHE A 17 21.99 5.90 31.46
C PHE A 17 20.56 5.52 31.07
N SER A 18 19.54 6.28 31.48
CA SER A 18 18.15 6.06 31.06
C SER A 18 17.78 6.73 29.74
N LEU A 19 18.64 7.58 29.16
CA LEU A 19 18.50 8.06 27.77
C LEU A 19 19.13 7.11 26.73
N LEU A 20 19.77 6.04 27.21
CA LEU A 20 20.18 4.88 26.43
C LEU A 20 19.14 3.75 26.54
N THR A 21 17.87 4.07 26.82
CA THR A 21 16.77 3.21 26.39
C THR A 21 16.81 3.16 24.88
N CYS A 22 17.58 2.18 24.38
CA CYS A 22 17.24 1.35 23.26
C CYS A 22 16.18 2.02 22.39
N GLN A 23 16.61 2.97 21.55
CA GLN A 23 15.96 3.09 20.27
C GLN A 23 16.12 1.70 19.69
N ARG A 24 15.10 0.85 19.87
CA ARG A 24 14.82 -0.21 18.94
C ARG A 24 14.81 0.51 17.61
N LYS A 25 15.95 0.46 16.91
CA LYS A 25 15.96 0.40 15.47
C LYS A 25 15.13 -0.84 15.17
N SER A 26 13.80 -0.71 15.22
CA SER A 26 13.06 -1.22 14.10
C SER A 26 13.75 -0.56 12.92
N HIS A 27 14.56 -1.33 12.20
CA HIS A 27 14.50 -1.22 10.76
C HIS A 27 13.00 -1.37 10.44
N GLU A 28 12.23 -0.29 10.58
CA GLU A 28 10.96 -0.17 9.90
C GLU A 28 11.39 -0.27 8.45
N MET A 29 11.08 -1.41 7.84
CA MET A 29 11.22 -1.55 6.40
C MET A 29 10.55 -0.34 5.80
N ASN A 30 11.32 0.37 4.99
CA ASN A 30 10.92 1.62 4.41
C ASN A 30 10.97 1.41 2.89
N PRO A 31 9.82 1.30 2.21
CA PRO A 31 8.45 1.55 2.68
C PRO A 31 7.91 0.45 3.61
N GLY A 32 6.91 0.79 4.40
CA GLY A 32 6.25 -0.10 5.37
C GLY A 32 4.72 0.00 5.31
N ILE A 33 4.04 -0.90 6.01
CA ILE A 33 2.57 -0.95 6.08
C ILE A 33 2.16 -0.99 7.55
N LYS A 34 1.23 -0.13 7.97
CA LYS A 34 0.69 -0.12 9.33
C LYS A 34 -0.82 -0.34 9.31
N VAL A 35 -1.31 -1.15 10.23
CA VAL A 35 -2.76 -1.31 10.45
C VAL A 35 -3.25 -0.19 11.37
N HIS A 36 -4.31 0.51 10.97
CA HIS A 36 -4.94 1.57 11.75
C HIS A 36 -6.46 1.55 11.52
N PHE A 37 -7.24 1.44 12.59
CA PHE A 37 -8.71 1.34 12.54
C PHE A 37 -9.21 0.33 11.48
N ASN A 38 -8.65 -0.89 11.49
CA ASN A 38 -9.03 -1.96 10.55
C ASN A 38 -8.80 -1.63 9.06
N LYS A 39 -7.88 -0.71 8.78
CA LYS A 39 -7.41 -0.40 7.43
C LYS A 39 -5.89 -0.41 7.38
N LEU A 40 -5.30 -0.54 6.20
CA LEU A 40 -3.85 -0.41 6.05
C LEU A 40 -3.47 1.02 5.67
N ASN A 41 -2.34 1.48 6.18
CA ASN A 41 -1.69 2.72 5.78
C ASN A 41 -0.31 2.38 5.23
N ILE A 42 0.01 2.92 4.06
CA ILE A 42 1.32 2.78 3.42
C ILE A 42 2.19 3.94 3.87
N ILE A 43 3.38 3.62 4.37
CA ILE A 43 4.31 4.58 4.95
C ILE A 43 5.62 4.52 4.20
N TRP A 44 6.19 5.68 3.91
CA TRP A 44 7.54 5.76 3.36
C TRP A 44 8.26 7.01 3.88
N ASN A 45 9.48 6.82 4.36
CA ASN A 45 10.30 7.78 5.11
C ASN A 45 9.59 8.31 6.37
N GLY A 46 8.85 7.45 7.07
CA GLY A 46 8.11 7.82 8.28
C GLY A 46 6.84 8.65 8.02
N VAL A 47 6.47 8.87 6.76
CA VAL A 47 5.30 9.65 6.35
C VAL A 47 4.26 8.75 5.70
N ASN A 48 2.98 8.91 6.05
CA ASN A 48 1.88 8.24 5.35
C ASN A 48 1.85 8.70 3.88
N ARG A 49 1.80 7.76 2.94
CA ARG A 49 1.73 8.02 1.50
C ARG A 49 0.40 7.62 0.90
N LEU A 50 -0.23 6.59 1.47
CA LEU A 50 -1.60 6.17 1.12
C LEU A 50 -2.26 5.69 2.40
N THR A 51 -3.52 6.02 2.62
CA THR A 51 -4.22 5.64 3.86
C THR A 51 -5.55 4.96 3.55
N GLY A 52 -5.99 4.16 4.51
CA GLY A 52 -7.33 3.57 4.46
C GLY A 52 -7.48 2.41 3.49
N VAL A 53 -6.41 1.66 3.22
CA VAL A 53 -6.45 0.49 2.32
C VAL A 53 -7.42 -0.55 2.86
N VAL A 54 -8.40 -0.93 2.05
CA VAL A 54 -9.33 -2.04 2.30
C VAL A 54 -9.54 -2.89 1.06
N PRO A 55 -9.75 -4.21 1.21
CA PRO A 55 -10.21 -5.03 0.12
C PRO A 55 -11.68 -4.72 -0.18
N VAL A 56 -12.06 -4.76 -1.45
CA VAL A 56 -13.44 -4.61 -1.91
C VAL A 56 -13.75 -5.73 -2.89
N LEU A 57 -14.87 -6.40 -2.66
CA LEU A 57 -15.45 -7.35 -3.61
C LEU A 57 -16.78 -6.75 -4.04
N GLU A 58 -16.96 -6.55 -5.34
CA GLU A 58 -18.19 -6.00 -5.88
C GLU A 58 -19.38 -6.91 -5.52
N ASN A 59 -20.54 -6.30 -5.27
CA ASN A 59 -21.76 -6.98 -4.83
C ASN A 59 -21.64 -7.77 -3.52
N THR A 60 -20.55 -7.60 -2.79
CA THR A 60 -20.30 -8.19 -1.48
C THR A 60 -20.19 -7.08 -0.44
N ASN A 61 -20.75 -7.32 0.74
CA ASN A 61 -20.65 -6.36 1.84
C ASN A 61 -19.56 -6.78 2.83
N ILE A 62 -18.29 -6.61 2.48
CA ILE A 62 -17.20 -6.89 3.42
C ILE A 62 -17.19 -5.79 4.48
N LYS A 63 -17.70 -6.11 5.66
CA LYS A 63 -17.52 -5.27 6.86
C LYS A 63 -16.27 -5.73 7.57
N CYS A 64 -15.23 -4.90 7.57
CA CYS A 64 -14.01 -5.26 8.29
C CYS A 64 -14.25 -5.19 9.81
N HIS A 65 -14.29 -6.35 10.44
CA HIS A 65 -14.42 -6.46 11.90
C HIS A 65 -13.08 -6.33 12.60
N GLU A 66 -12.06 -6.94 12.03
CA GLU A 66 -10.70 -6.97 12.54
C GLU A 66 -9.73 -7.21 11.37
N VAL A 67 -8.50 -6.71 11.53
CA VAL A 67 -7.39 -7.02 10.63
C VAL A 67 -6.30 -7.73 11.41
N HIS A 68 -5.98 -8.97 11.01
CA HIS A 68 -4.82 -9.69 11.54
C HIS A 68 -3.63 -9.53 10.62
N THR A 69 -2.45 -9.32 11.21
CA THR A 69 -1.20 -9.19 10.46
C THR A 69 -0.33 -10.40 10.76
N ILE A 70 0.09 -11.10 9.69
CA ILE A 70 1.10 -12.14 9.74
C ILE A 70 2.32 -11.60 8.98
N GLU A 71 3.43 -11.40 9.69
CA GLU A 71 4.66 -10.82 9.14
C GLU A 71 5.78 -11.85 9.13
N ASN A 72 6.48 -11.96 8.00
CA ASN A 72 7.70 -12.76 7.87
C ASN A 72 8.70 -12.05 6.94
N ASP A 73 9.83 -11.63 7.50
CA ASP A 73 10.87 -10.83 6.85
C ASP A 73 10.30 -9.63 6.09
N THR A 74 10.00 -9.83 4.81
CA THR A 74 9.51 -8.81 3.88
C THR A 74 8.11 -9.08 3.33
N ASN A 75 7.47 -10.16 3.78
CA ASN A 75 6.15 -10.58 3.38
C ASN A 75 5.17 -10.35 4.51
N TYR A 76 4.02 -9.80 4.16
CA TYR A 76 2.93 -9.49 5.07
C TYR A 76 1.65 -10.11 4.52
N THR A 77 0.85 -10.69 5.39
CA THR A 77 -0.53 -11.05 5.10
C THR A 77 -1.42 -10.28 6.05
N PHE A 78 -2.39 -9.56 5.49
CA PHE A 78 -3.41 -8.81 6.22
C PHE A 78 -4.75 -9.49 5.98
N GLU A 79 -5.32 -10.11 7.02
CA GLU A 79 -6.60 -10.82 6.95
C GLU A 79 -7.73 -9.90 7.38
N PHE A 80 -8.66 -9.59 6.47
CA PHE A 80 -9.83 -8.77 6.72
C PHE A 80 -11.04 -9.67 6.93
N LEU A 81 -11.51 -9.74 8.18
CA LEU A 81 -12.64 -10.58 8.56
C LEU A 81 -13.98 -9.91 8.25
N HIS A 82 -14.87 -10.61 7.55
CA HIS A 82 -16.27 -10.22 7.36
C HIS A 82 -17.21 -10.90 8.37
N ASN A 83 -16.90 -12.13 8.74
CA ASN A 83 -17.46 -12.88 9.85
C ASN A 83 -16.37 -13.85 10.37
N PHE A 84 -16.70 -14.81 11.23
CA PHE A 84 -15.70 -15.74 11.79
C PHE A 84 -15.19 -16.81 10.81
N GLU A 85 -15.85 -17.02 9.68
CA GLU A 85 -15.55 -18.09 8.72
C GLU A 85 -15.08 -17.56 7.34
N ASP A 86 -15.41 -16.30 7.01
CA ASP A 86 -15.13 -15.64 5.74
C ASP A 86 -14.19 -14.45 5.92
N HIS A 87 -13.11 -14.47 5.16
CA HIS A 87 -12.10 -13.41 5.18
C HIS A 87 -11.52 -13.13 3.79
N VAL A 88 -10.96 -11.93 3.63
CA VAL A 88 -10.18 -11.57 2.46
C VAL A 88 -8.77 -11.23 2.89
N GLU A 89 -7.78 -11.79 2.21
CA GLU A 89 -6.38 -11.48 2.48
C GLU A 89 -5.85 -10.46 1.49
N ILE A 90 -5.15 -9.46 2.01
CA ILE A 90 -4.19 -8.68 1.25
C ILE A 90 -2.79 -9.18 1.60
N LYS A 91 -2.09 -9.78 0.64
CA LYS A 91 -0.70 -10.17 0.78
C LYS A 91 0.19 -9.09 0.20
N ALA A 92 1.19 -8.65 0.93
CA ALA A 92 2.13 -7.64 0.49
C ALA A 92 3.57 -8.15 0.58
N ARG A 93 4.35 -7.97 -0.50
CA ARG A 93 5.80 -8.17 -0.49
C ARG A 93 6.48 -6.82 -0.61
N ILE A 94 7.30 -6.48 0.38
CA ILE A 94 8.02 -5.21 0.47
C ILE A 94 9.46 -5.42 -0.01
N SER A 95 9.97 -4.53 -0.86
CA SER A 95 11.39 -4.46 -1.20
C SER A 95 11.98 -3.16 -0.64
N PRO A 96 12.74 -3.21 0.47
CA PRO A 96 13.42 -2.04 1.02
C PRO A 96 14.48 -1.49 0.06
N VAL A 97 15.08 -2.36 -0.75
CA VAL A 97 16.12 -1.97 -1.72
C VAL A 97 15.51 -1.15 -2.86
N ASN A 98 14.33 -1.54 -3.34
CA ASN A 98 13.67 -0.87 -4.46
C ASN A 98 12.61 0.15 -4.01
N ASN A 99 12.47 0.37 -2.70
CA ASN A 99 11.40 1.15 -2.10
C ASN A 99 10.01 0.81 -2.67
N SER A 100 9.71 -0.48 -2.83
CA SER A 100 8.49 -0.93 -3.50
C SER A 100 7.68 -1.91 -2.67
N ILE A 101 6.40 -2.03 -3.02
CA ILE A 101 5.45 -2.96 -2.42
C ILE A 101 4.63 -3.59 -3.55
N ILE A 102 4.51 -4.91 -3.54
CA ILE A 102 3.60 -5.65 -4.42
C ILE A 102 2.47 -6.23 -3.60
N PHE A 103 1.24 -5.94 -4.01
CA PHE A 103 0.03 -6.45 -3.41
C PHE A 103 -0.59 -7.56 -4.24
N HIS A 104 -0.98 -8.62 -3.55
CA HIS A 104 -1.89 -9.63 -4.04
C HIS A 104 -3.13 -9.66 -3.15
N LEU A 105 -4.25 -10.07 -3.73
CA LEU A 105 -5.53 -10.21 -3.04
C LEU A 105 -6.00 -11.66 -3.12
N SER A 106 -6.41 -12.24 -2.00
CA SER A 106 -7.02 -13.56 -1.94
C SER A 106 -8.42 -13.44 -1.33
N PRO A 107 -9.48 -13.46 -2.14
CA PRO A 107 -10.87 -13.37 -1.68
C PRO A 107 -11.36 -14.67 -1.02
N ASN A 108 -10.50 -15.41 -0.32
CA ASN A 108 -10.72 -16.75 0.24
C ASN A 108 -12.18 -17.15 0.47
N ASN A 109 -12.68 -18.08 -0.36
CA ASN A 109 -14.02 -18.67 -0.28
C ASN A 109 -15.22 -17.73 -0.54
N TYR A 110 -15.00 -16.46 -0.86
CA TYR A 110 -16.07 -15.65 -1.45
C TYR A 110 -16.48 -16.29 -2.77
N HIS A 111 -17.79 -16.56 -2.88
CA HIS A 111 -18.39 -17.31 -3.98
C HIS A 111 -17.86 -16.89 -5.34
N THR A 112 -17.86 -17.86 -6.26
CA THR A 112 -17.69 -17.71 -7.70
C THR A 112 -18.10 -16.34 -8.22
N GLN A 113 -17.11 -15.53 -8.61
CA GLN A 113 -17.35 -14.17 -9.07
C GLN A 113 -17.83 -14.16 -10.52
N LYS A 114 -18.71 -13.21 -10.84
CA LYS A 114 -19.06 -12.90 -12.23
C LYS A 114 -17.92 -12.09 -12.85
N ALA A 115 -17.73 -12.20 -14.16
CA ALA A 115 -16.78 -11.38 -14.90
C ALA A 115 -17.09 -9.87 -14.79
N SER A 116 -18.36 -9.52 -14.55
CA SER A 116 -18.79 -8.14 -14.32
C SER A 116 -18.42 -7.60 -12.95
N ASP A 117 -18.13 -8.47 -11.99
CA ASP A 117 -17.85 -8.10 -10.60
C ASP A 117 -16.34 -7.90 -10.45
N PHE A 118 -15.91 -6.75 -9.91
CA PHE A 118 -14.49 -6.55 -9.59
C PHE A 118 -14.11 -7.04 -8.19
N VAL A 119 -12.84 -7.41 -8.07
CA VAL A 119 -12.11 -7.39 -6.80
C VAL A 119 -11.19 -6.19 -6.77
N GLY A 120 -10.95 -5.61 -5.60
CA GLY A 120 -10.22 -4.37 -5.52
C GLY A 120 -9.49 -4.17 -4.22
N MET A 121 -8.56 -3.24 -4.28
CA MET A 121 -7.85 -2.68 -3.14
C MET A 121 -8.01 -1.18 -3.24
N LEU A 122 -8.88 -0.62 -2.39
CA LEU A 122 -9.26 0.78 -2.41
C LEU A 122 -8.73 1.52 -1.19
N PHE A 123 -8.54 2.82 -1.33
CA PHE A 123 -7.93 3.74 -0.39
C PHE A 123 -8.90 4.86 -0.09
N ASP A 124 -8.79 5.43 1.11
CA ASP A 124 -9.55 6.62 1.49
C ASP A 124 -8.93 7.86 0.82
N GLU A 125 -7.61 8.02 0.93
CA GLU A 125 -6.91 9.21 0.45
C GLU A 125 -5.43 8.96 0.15
N ILE A 126 -4.83 9.95 -0.52
CA ILE A 126 -3.38 10.10 -0.68
C ILE A 126 -3.03 11.41 0.06
N PRO A 127 -2.40 11.37 1.24
CA PRO A 127 -2.06 12.58 1.98
C PRO A 127 -0.87 13.34 1.36
N ASN A 128 -0.80 14.65 1.62
CA ASN A 128 0.33 15.52 1.28
C ASN A 128 0.73 15.50 -0.21
N ILE A 129 -0.26 15.62 -1.11
CA ILE A 129 -0.02 15.65 -2.55
C ILE A 129 0.18 17.08 -3.04
N ASP A 130 1.18 17.28 -3.89
CA ASP A 130 1.30 18.46 -4.75
C ASP A 130 0.65 18.24 -6.11
N LEU A 131 0.90 17.07 -6.72
CA LEU A 131 0.41 16.74 -8.06
C LEU A 131 0.12 15.24 -8.21
N ILE A 132 -0.97 14.91 -8.88
CA ILE A 132 -1.22 13.58 -9.43
C ILE A 132 -1.28 13.69 -10.95
N GLN A 133 -0.57 12.80 -11.63
CA GLN A 133 -0.69 12.61 -13.07
C GLN A 133 -1.12 11.18 -13.35
N ALA A 134 -2.31 11.01 -13.93
CA ALA A 134 -2.78 9.72 -14.37
C ALA A 134 -2.42 9.47 -15.83
N TYR A 135 -2.28 8.20 -16.20
CA TYR A 135 -1.95 7.80 -17.56
C TYR A 135 -2.85 6.66 -18.03
N ASN A 136 -3.18 6.67 -19.32
CA ASN A 136 -3.83 5.57 -20.01
C ASN A 136 -3.12 5.38 -21.35
N LYS A 137 -2.57 4.19 -21.56
CA LYS A 137 -1.72 3.81 -22.71
C LYS A 137 -0.57 4.80 -22.95
N GLY A 138 0.04 5.27 -21.85
CA GLY A 138 1.13 6.25 -21.89
C GLY A 138 0.70 7.70 -22.18
N VAL A 139 -0.59 7.95 -22.36
CA VAL A 139 -1.14 9.30 -22.56
C VAL A 139 -1.57 9.87 -21.21
N PRO A 140 -1.12 11.09 -20.85
CA PRO A 140 -1.53 11.72 -19.61
C PRO A 140 -3.03 12.07 -19.63
N LEU A 141 -3.69 11.89 -18.50
CA LEU A 141 -5.08 12.24 -18.27
C LEU A 141 -5.15 13.45 -17.33
N GLU A 142 -6.12 14.32 -17.56
CA GLU A 142 -6.42 15.41 -16.63
C GLU A 142 -7.05 14.81 -15.36
N VAL A 143 -6.40 15.01 -14.21
CA VAL A 143 -6.90 14.60 -12.90
C VAL A 143 -7.03 15.84 -12.04
N LYS A 144 -8.27 16.28 -11.80
CA LYS A 144 -8.54 17.37 -10.86
C LYS A 144 -8.50 16.88 -9.42
N GLU A 145 -9.04 15.67 -9.20
CA GLU A 145 -9.17 15.01 -7.90
C GLU A 145 -9.17 13.50 -8.12
N THR A 146 -8.76 12.72 -7.12
CA THR A 146 -8.72 11.24 -7.20
C THR A 146 -10.09 10.63 -7.50
N GLY A 147 -11.18 11.28 -7.03
CA GLY A 147 -12.56 10.89 -7.31
C GLY A 147 -12.98 10.90 -8.78
N ASN A 148 -12.19 11.53 -9.67
CA ASN A 148 -12.46 11.62 -11.10
C ASN A 148 -11.66 10.62 -11.95
N LEU A 149 -10.88 9.74 -11.33
CA LEU A 149 -10.16 8.68 -12.03
C LEU A 149 -11.14 7.72 -12.72
N LYS A 150 -10.93 7.50 -14.02
CA LYS A 150 -11.68 6.54 -14.82
C LYS A 150 -11.06 5.16 -14.69
N ASP A 151 -11.90 4.13 -14.68
CA ASP A 151 -11.56 2.69 -14.55
C ASP A 151 -10.56 2.13 -15.59
N SER A 152 -10.13 2.95 -16.54
CA SER A 152 -9.14 2.64 -17.56
C SER A 152 -7.77 3.30 -17.29
N THR A 153 -7.51 3.75 -16.06
CA THR A 153 -6.23 4.38 -15.72
C THR A 153 -5.18 3.29 -15.49
N ASP A 154 -4.10 3.33 -16.27
CA ASP A 154 -3.04 2.32 -16.27
C ASP A 154 -2.01 2.54 -15.17
N TYR A 155 -1.75 3.79 -14.78
CA TYR A 155 -0.92 4.12 -13.62
C TYR A 155 -1.10 5.57 -13.18
N LEU A 156 -0.73 5.83 -11.93
CA LEU A 156 -0.55 7.18 -11.40
C LEU A 156 0.93 7.43 -11.13
N ILE A 157 1.37 8.64 -11.44
CA ILE A 157 2.57 9.25 -10.87
C ILE A 157 2.10 10.32 -9.88
N ILE A 158 2.61 10.23 -8.66
CA ILE A 158 2.24 11.11 -7.54
C ILE A 158 3.49 11.89 -7.15
N LYS A 159 3.36 13.21 -7.08
CA LYS A 159 4.36 14.09 -6.46
C LYS A 159 3.81 14.58 -5.14
N TYR A 160 4.53 14.28 -4.07
CA TYR A 160 4.18 14.70 -2.72
C TYR A 160 4.76 16.09 -2.41
N SER A 161 4.23 16.75 -1.39
CA SER A 161 4.65 18.09 -0.96
C SER A 161 6.09 18.18 -0.48
N ASP A 162 6.65 17.07 -0.01
CA ASP A 162 8.08 16.94 0.29
C ASP A 162 8.95 16.70 -0.96
N GLN A 163 8.39 16.95 -2.15
CA GLN A 163 9.00 16.80 -3.48
C GLN A 163 9.37 15.37 -3.87
N LYS A 164 9.03 14.38 -3.04
CA LYS A 164 9.24 12.98 -3.37
C LYS A 164 8.20 12.48 -4.36
N LEU A 165 8.50 11.35 -4.99
CA LEU A 165 7.62 10.73 -5.96
C LEU A 165 7.14 9.36 -5.52
N GLY A 166 5.95 9.00 -5.99
CA GLY A 166 5.43 7.64 -5.96
C GLY A 166 4.83 7.26 -7.30
N ALA A 167 4.82 5.96 -7.61
CA ALA A 167 4.00 5.42 -8.69
C ALA A 167 3.06 4.36 -8.13
N PHE A 168 1.83 4.36 -8.64
CA PHE A 168 0.84 3.35 -8.33
C PHE A 168 0.38 2.69 -9.63
N ILE A 169 0.63 1.39 -9.75
CA ILE A 169 0.52 0.65 -11.01
C ILE A 169 -0.31 -0.62 -10.75
N PRO A 170 -1.50 -0.77 -11.36
CA PRO A 170 -2.26 -2.02 -11.33
C PRO A 170 -1.48 -3.14 -11.99
N LEU A 171 -1.65 -4.36 -11.48
CA LEU A 171 -1.03 -5.55 -12.04
C LEU A 171 -2.10 -6.43 -12.70
N ASN A 172 -1.80 -6.94 -13.88
CA ASN A 172 -2.63 -7.92 -14.58
C ASN A 172 -2.06 -9.32 -14.35
N GLY A 173 -2.92 -10.33 -14.23
CA GLY A 173 -2.48 -11.71 -14.03
C GLY A 173 -3.61 -12.63 -13.61
N LYS A 174 -3.39 -13.94 -13.68
CA LYS A 174 -4.37 -14.98 -13.31
C LYS A 174 -5.76 -14.79 -13.94
N GLY A 175 -5.81 -14.32 -15.19
CA GLY A 175 -7.08 -14.06 -15.89
C GLY A 175 -7.78 -12.74 -15.52
N TYR A 176 -7.20 -11.95 -14.62
CA TYR A 176 -7.69 -10.64 -14.21
C TYR A 176 -7.02 -9.50 -14.98
N LYS A 177 -7.85 -8.49 -15.27
CA LYS A 177 -7.42 -7.20 -15.81
C LYS A 177 -7.71 -6.10 -14.80
N SER A 178 -6.67 -5.40 -14.41
CA SER A 178 -6.70 -4.37 -13.37
C SER A 178 -6.57 -2.97 -13.96
N GLY A 179 -7.24 -2.01 -13.33
CA GLY A 179 -7.16 -0.58 -13.64
C GLY A 179 -7.38 0.24 -12.38
N ILE A 180 -6.89 1.49 -12.38
CA ILE A 180 -7.17 2.43 -11.30
C ILE A 180 -8.51 3.10 -11.59
N GLY A 181 -9.36 3.19 -10.58
CA GLY A 181 -10.67 3.81 -10.69
C GLY A 181 -11.26 4.18 -9.35
N ASN A 182 -12.55 4.48 -9.36
CA ASN A 182 -13.30 4.85 -8.17
C ASN A 182 -14.47 3.89 -7.91
N TYR A 183 -14.84 3.78 -6.64
CA TYR A 183 -16.01 3.06 -6.20
C TYR A 183 -16.49 3.59 -4.83
N LYS A 184 -17.74 4.03 -4.77
CA LYS A 184 -18.40 4.52 -3.53
C LYS A 184 -17.57 5.58 -2.76
N GLY A 185 -16.93 6.49 -3.48
CA GLY A 185 -16.12 7.57 -2.90
C GLY A 185 -14.69 7.18 -2.49
N LEU A 186 -14.31 5.91 -2.70
CA LEU A 186 -12.93 5.43 -2.56
C LEU A 186 -12.28 5.33 -3.93
N PHE A 187 -10.96 5.52 -4.00
CA PHE A 187 -10.17 5.31 -5.21
C PHE A 187 -9.24 4.11 -5.01
N GLY A 188 -8.78 3.47 -6.08
CA GLY A 188 -7.81 2.39 -5.97
C GLY A 188 -7.79 1.49 -7.17
N VAL A 189 -7.31 0.26 -7.00
CA VAL A 189 -7.32 -0.72 -8.08
C VAL A 189 -8.60 -1.53 -8.05
N LYS A 190 -9.21 -1.66 -9.22
CA LYS A 190 -10.28 -2.61 -9.52
C LYS A 190 -9.78 -3.61 -10.54
N SER A 191 -10.10 -4.87 -10.33
CA SER A 191 -9.63 -5.99 -11.12
C SER A 191 -10.80 -6.87 -11.50
N TYR A 192 -11.01 -7.03 -12.81
CA TYR A 192 -12.13 -7.79 -13.38
C TYR A 192 -11.60 -9.08 -13.97
N HIS A 193 -12.27 -10.20 -13.69
CA HIS A 193 -11.95 -11.47 -14.33
C HIS A 193 -12.54 -11.51 -15.75
N THR A 194 -11.88 -12.22 -16.68
CA THR A 194 -12.32 -12.33 -18.09
C THR A 194 -13.45 -13.33 -18.34
N LYS A 195 -13.84 -14.12 -17.32
CA LYS A 195 -14.85 -15.18 -17.39
C LYS A 195 -15.66 -15.26 -16.11
N ASP A 196 -16.93 -15.63 -16.21
CA ASP A 196 -17.73 -16.01 -15.04
C ASP A 196 -17.19 -17.31 -14.45
N GLY A 197 -17.52 -17.61 -13.20
CA GLY A 197 -17.26 -18.93 -12.66
C GLY A 197 -15.97 -19.04 -11.83
N HIS A 198 -15.16 -17.99 -11.77
CA HIS A 198 -13.79 -18.11 -11.26
C HIS A 198 -13.68 -17.77 -9.77
N ASN A 199 -12.89 -18.59 -9.08
CA ASN A 199 -12.31 -18.28 -7.78
C ASN A 199 -10.78 -18.40 -7.92
N GLU A 200 -10.04 -17.34 -7.62
CA GLU A 200 -8.58 -17.33 -7.63
C GLU A 200 -8.09 -16.68 -6.35
N ASN A 201 -7.01 -17.24 -5.79
CA ASN A 201 -6.29 -16.62 -4.69
C ASN A 201 -4.99 -16.01 -5.20
N GLU A 202 -4.43 -15.08 -4.43
CA GLU A 202 -3.20 -14.36 -4.77
C GLU A 202 -3.28 -13.69 -6.15
N ILE A 203 -4.40 -13.01 -6.41
CA ILE A 203 -4.60 -12.19 -7.60
C ILE A 203 -3.62 -11.01 -7.48
N PRO A 204 -2.69 -10.79 -8.43
CA PRO A 204 -1.83 -9.62 -8.37
C PRO A 204 -2.67 -8.37 -8.60
N ILE A 205 -2.64 -7.42 -7.65
CA ILE A 205 -3.50 -6.23 -7.71
C ILE A 205 -2.69 -4.99 -8.02
N ALA A 206 -1.58 -4.76 -7.31
CA ALA A 206 -0.87 -3.50 -7.48
C ALA A 206 0.62 -3.56 -7.15
N PHE A 207 1.36 -2.68 -7.81
CA PHE A 207 2.72 -2.31 -7.48
C PHE A 207 2.74 -0.85 -7.06
N LEU A 208 3.30 -0.61 -5.87
CA LEU A 208 3.64 0.71 -5.37
C LEU A 208 5.16 0.84 -5.35
N VAL A 209 5.65 2.02 -5.71
CA VAL A 209 7.07 2.33 -5.61
C VAL A 209 7.26 3.79 -5.27
N PHE A 210 8.28 4.07 -4.47
CA PHE A 210 8.62 5.41 -4.03
C PHE A 210 10.06 5.78 -4.39
N ALA A 211 10.27 7.05 -4.70
CA ALA A 211 11.53 7.53 -5.23
C ALA A 211 11.80 8.98 -4.82
N ASP A 212 13.08 9.33 -4.80
CA ASP A 212 13.51 10.69 -4.49
C ASP A 212 13.35 11.63 -5.70
N ASP A 213 13.48 11.10 -6.91
CA ASP A 213 13.36 11.83 -8.17
C ASP A 213 12.81 10.96 -9.31
N LYS A 214 12.59 11.58 -10.48
CA LYS A 214 11.99 10.92 -11.66
C LYS A 214 12.85 9.78 -12.22
N GLU A 215 14.17 9.94 -12.22
CA GLU A 215 15.08 8.94 -12.79
C GLU A 215 15.18 7.71 -11.89
N ASP A 216 15.23 7.91 -10.58
CA ASP A 216 15.12 6.84 -9.59
C ASP A 216 13.78 6.08 -9.74
N LEU A 217 12.66 6.81 -9.85
CA LEU A 217 11.34 6.21 -10.06
C LEU A 217 11.30 5.34 -11.32
N ARG A 218 11.81 5.87 -12.43
CA ARG A 218 11.89 5.16 -13.71
C ARG A 218 12.69 3.86 -13.59
N LYS A 219 13.88 3.93 -13.00
CA LYS A 219 14.76 2.77 -12.83
C LYS A 219 14.08 1.68 -12.01
N LYS A 220 13.43 2.05 -10.91
CA LYS A 220 12.73 1.09 -10.05
C LYS A 220 11.55 0.43 -10.75
N ILE A 221 10.74 1.17 -11.52
CA ILE A 221 9.63 0.59 -12.30
C ILE A 221 10.15 -0.42 -13.32
N ILE A 222 11.16 -0.06 -14.12
CA ILE A 222 11.70 -0.93 -15.18
C ILE A 222 12.41 -2.16 -14.59
N SER A 223 12.94 -2.06 -13.37
CA SER A 223 13.59 -3.18 -12.69
C SER A 223 12.62 -4.28 -12.25
N GLU A 224 11.32 -3.98 -12.11
CA GLU A 224 10.31 -4.93 -11.66
C GLU A 224 9.90 -5.88 -12.81
N PRO A 225 10.17 -7.19 -12.71
CA PRO A 225 9.87 -8.13 -13.78
C PRO A 225 8.41 -8.15 -14.23
N LEU A 226 7.45 -7.92 -13.32
CA LEU A 226 6.03 -7.87 -13.62
C LEU A 226 5.64 -6.66 -14.50
N LEU A 227 6.52 -5.66 -14.60
CA LEU A 227 6.28 -4.41 -15.31
C LEU A 227 7.17 -4.22 -16.54
N LYS A 228 7.96 -5.23 -16.95
CA LYS A 228 8.93 -5.12 -18.06
C LYS A 228 8.34 -4.61 -19.39
N ASN A 229 7.04 -4.79 -19.61
CA ASN A 229 6.36 -4.36 -20.83
C ASN A 229 5.63 -3.00 -20.69
N LEU A 230 5.67 -2.38 -19.51
CA LEU A 230 5.02 -1.09 -19.28
C LEU A 230 5.87 0.05 -19.85
N GLN A 231 5.35 0.76 -20.83
CA GLN A 231 5.96 1.99 -21.34
C GLN A 231 5.55 3.17 -20.44
N VAL A 232 6.44 3.56 -19.53
CA VAL A 232 6.23 4.72 -18.65
C VAL A 232 6.80 5.97 -19.31
N SER A 233 5.96 6.99 -19.50
CA SER A 233 6.32 8.31 -20.00
C SER A 233 6.34 9.32 -18.84
N PHE A 234 7.42 10.06 -18.70
CA PHE A 234 7.67 11.00 -17.57
C PHE A 234 7.63 12.47 -17.99
#